data_AF-A0A1Q6TM63-F1
#
_entry.id   AF-A0A1Q6TM63-F1
#
_cell.length_a   1.000
_cell.length_b   1.000
_cell.length_c   1.000
_cell.angle_alpha   90.00
_cell.angle_beta   90.00
_cell.angle_gamma   90.00
#
_symmetry.space_group_name_H-M   'P 1'
#
loop_
_entity.id
_entity.type
_entity.pdbx_description
1 polymer ?
#
loop_
_entity_poly.entity_id
_entity_poly.type
_entity_poly.pdbx_seq_one_letter_code
_entity_poly.pdbx_strand_id
1 'polypeptide(L)'
;MKKILTLSLAALMAFSAPANVVLAAPDTKVEALSVNVKAAKATAISTVEDLKAMESNPSGNYYLAKDIKLSADFHLFGDREHPFKGQLDGKGHKLTGYTYKSSTWAENVGIFGYANGAVFKNISVTGVDIDLQAGGRSGTLVCEATSCTFDQIKTAGKISVKGEAAYIGGIVYSNDKNAVTKNCVNDIDITVNVKGTDEGAPACDVGGIAALTSGSTSKSVLQNCTNKGTIKVNYKPSDGWGGDGFSVAGVATSFFGKKAVKNCKNTGAVTCTIDKAAEGYATQAKITGVIGESNGGIDTCSNTGKITVNCNVSNATGINVAGVVGETTYIGTKMVKSFNTGAITVTANAPRSTVVGGVAGVANDITQSYNKGKVTVNVKSGGDAAVGGLAGQATANVQNCYNTGAVSLSAKKLSYVGGLVGSASVFDQFIKYNYSTGKVTGSSKQVFKGNVLGYYTGSYDAQKRNVYDNYYTGSGKAYGGQDFTWKPYMGTAKKVSAITAGNCSKLASKLWTYSSKQKRMILKNNKEK
;
A
#
# COMPACT_ATOMS: atom_id res chain seq x y z
N MET A 1 44.93 -30.90 -40.58
CA MET A 1 43.85 -31.39 -41.46
C MET A 1 42.71 -30.37 -41.46
N LYS A 2 42.31 -29.95 -42.66
CA LYS A 2 41.19 -29.08 -43.12
C LYS A 2 40.38 -28.33 -42.03
N LYS A 3 40.54 -26.99 -41.92
CA LYS A 3 39.92 -25.88 -42.71
C LYS A 3 38.54 -25.46 -42.15
N ILE A 4 38.47 -24.28 -41.50
CA ILE A 4 37.97 -22.97 -42.03
C ILE A 4 36.44 -22.85 -41.85
N LEU A 5 35.94 -22.01 -40.94
CA LEU A 5 35.75 -20.55 -40.99
C LEU A 5 34.36 -20.17 -41.55
N THR A 6 33.51 -19.73 -40.61
CA THR A 6 32.72 -18.48 -40.60
C THR A 6 31.65 -18.11 -41.65
N LEU A 7 30.66 -17.40 -41.06
CA LEU A 7 29.98 -16.16 -41.49
C LEU A 7 28.58 -16.30 -42.12
N SER A 8 27.59 -15.99 -41.25
CA SER A 8 26.49 -15.02 -41.40
C SER A 8 25.70 -14.92 -42.72
N LEU A 9 24.36 -14.83 -42.62
CA LEU A 9 23.60 -13.55 -42.67
C LEU A 9 22.14 -13.76 -43.14
N ALA A 10 21.22 -13.16 -42.38
CA ALA A 10 19.90 -12.57 -42.73
C ALA A 10 18.75 -13.37 -43.40
N ALA A 11 17.61 -13.27 -42.70
CA ALA A 11 16.27 -12.83 -43.16
C ALA A 11 15.49 -13.64 -44.21
N LEU A 12 14.24 -14.00 -43.90
CA LEU A 12 13.01 -13.27 -44.28
C LEU A 12 11.77 -14.16 -44.12
N MET A 13 10.64 -13.55 -43.77
CA MET A 13 9.33 -14.17 -43.54
C MET A 13 8.67 -14.69 -44.83
N ALA A 14 7.86 -15.76 -44.73
CA ALA A 14 6.60 -15.89 -45.48
C ALA A 14 5.68 -16.98 -44.88
N PHE A 15 4.38 -16.66 -44.88
CA PHE A 15 3.23 -17.44 -44.42
C PHE A 15 2.98 -18.70 -45.25
N SER A 16 2.50 -19.78 -44.62
CA SER A 16 1.32 -20.55 -45.07
C SER A 16 0.93 -21.63 -44.05
N ALA A 17 -0.32 -21.60 -43.59
CA ALA A 17 -1.04 -22.77 -43.06
C ALA A 17 -2.05 -23.22 -44.14
N PRO A 18 -2.77 -24.35 -44.02
CA PRO A 18 -2.52 -25.61 -43.31
C PRO A 18 -2.74 -26.85 -44.22
N ALA A 19 -2.35 -28.05 -43.77
CA ALA A 19 -3.08 -29.28 -44.15
C ALA A 19 -2.79 -30.40 -43.14
N ASN A 20 -3.87 -30.92 -42.56
CA ASN A 20 -3.91 -32.07 -41.67
C ASN A 20 -3.34 -33.32 -42.35
N VAL A 21 -2.50 -34.07 -41.63
CA VAL A 21 -2.43 -35.52 -41.77
C VAL A 21 -2.66 -36.11 -40.39
N VAL A 22 -3.80 -36.77 -40.27
CA VAL A 22 -4.20 -37.59 -39.13
C VAL A 22 -3.42 -38.91 -39.23
N LEU A 23 -2.63 -39.21 -38.20
CA LEU A 23 -2.14 -40.56 -37.94
C LEU A 23 -2.88 -41.09 -36.71
N ALA A 24 -3.70 -42.11 -36.93
CA ALA A 24 -4.43 -42.81 -35.89
C ALA A 24 -3.46 -43.63 -35.01
N ALA A 25 -3.60 -43.51 -33.69
CA ALA A 25 -3.00 -44.40 -32.71
C ALA A 25 -4.13 -45.24 -32.06
N PRO A 26 -3.87 -46.51 -31.71
CA PRO A 26 -4.89 -47.49 -31.36
C PRO A 26 -5.50 -47.27 -29.97
N ASP A 27 -6.74 -47.74 -29.87
CA ASP A 27 -7.66 -47.69 -28.73
C ASP A 27 -7.03 -48.09 -27.40
N THR A 28 -6.92 -47.10 -26.50
CA THR A 28 -6.95 -47.35 -25.05
C THR A 28 -8.17 -46.64 -24.49
N LYS A 29 -9.21 -47.42 -24.18
CA LYS A 29 -10.35 -46.97 -23.36
C LYS A 29 -9.84 -46.57 -21.99
N VAL A 30 -9.55 -45.28 -21.81
CA VAL A 30 -9.66 -44.64 -20.50
C VAL A 30 -11.03 -44.02 -20.48
N GLU A 31 -11.97 -44.68 -19.81
CA GLU A 31 -13.25 -44.09 -19.47
C GLU A 31 -12.99 -42.79 -18.74
N ALA A 32 -13.26 -41.68 -19.41
CA ALA A 32 -13.43 -40.40 -18.74
C ALA A 32 -14.64 -40.57 -17.83
N LEU A 33 -14.37 -40.86 -16.55
CA LEU A 33 -15.27 -40.58 -15.44
C LEU A 33 -15.51 -39.06 -15.46
N SER A 34 -16.45 -38.66 -16.31
CA SER A 34 -17.12 -37.38 -16.24
C SER A 34 -17.91 -37.41 -14.94
N VAL A 35 -17.25 -37.02 -13.86
CA VAL A 35 -17.96 -36.61 -12.65
C VAL A 35 -18.73 -35.36 -13.06
N ASN A 36 -19.97 -35.57 -13.48
CA ASN A 36 -21.00 -34.55 -13.53
C ASN A 36 -21.18 -34.08 -12.08
N VAL A 37 -20.34 -33.13 -11.65
CA VAL A 37 -20.64 -32.31 -10.49
C VAL A 37 -21.83 -31.47 -10.91
N LYS A 38 -23.04 -31.98 -10.66
CA LYS A 38 -24.25 -31.16 -10.59
C LYS A 38 -23.86 -29.93 -9.80
N ALA A 39 -23.77 -28.76 -10.45
CA ALA A 39 -23.56 -27.52 -9.72
C ALA A 39 -24.67 -27.46 -8.66
N ALA A 40 -24.28 -27.49 -7.39
CA ALA A 40 -25.25 -27.46 -6.30
C ALA A 40 -26.20 -26.29 -6.55
N LYS A 41 -27.50 -26.58 -6.61
CA LYS A 41 -28.54 -25.59 -6.86
C LYS A 41 -28.36 -24.48 -5.82
N ALA A 42 -28.11 -23.25 -6.28
CA ALA A 42 -27.84 -22.16 -5.37
C ALA A 42 -29.10 -21.89 -4.51
N THR A 43 -28.91 -21.76 -3.21
CA THR A 43 -29.97 -21.52 -2.24
C THR A 43 -30.25 -20.03 -2.12
N ALA A 44 -31.51 -19.64 -2.26
CA ALA A 44 -31.94 -18.25 -2.07
C ALA A 44 -31.97 -17.90 -0.59
N ILE A 45 -31.45 -16.73 -0.23
CA ILE A 45 -31.51 -16.15 1.10
C ILE A 45 -32.39 -14.91 1.02
N SER A 46 -33.54 -14.93 1.69
CA SER A 46 -34.52 -13.83 1.71
C SER A 46 -34.70 -13.21 3.09
N THR A 47 -34.25 -13.88 4.15
CA THR A 47 -34.41 -13.43 5.55
C THR A 47 -33.13 -13.59 6.37
N VAL A 48 -33.14 -13.06 7.60
CA VAL A 48 -32.06 -13.28 8.57
C VAL A 48 -31.99 -14.74 9.01
N GLU A 49 -33.12 -15.42 9.11
CA GLU A 49 -33.21 -16.83 9.47
C GLU A 49 -32.57 -17.71 8.40
N ASP A 50 -32.76 -17.37 7.11
CA ASP A 50 -32.08 -18.05 6.00
C ASP A 50 -30.55 -17.91 6.12
N LEU A 51 -30.06 -16.73 6.51
CA LEU A 51 -28.63 -16.52 6.75
C LEU A 51 -28.12 -17.41 7.89
N LYS A 52 -28.87 -17.52 9.00
CA LYS A 52 -28.52 -18.40 10.13
C LYS A 52 -28.51 -19.88 9.73
N ALA A 53 -29.42 -20.29 8.84
CA ALA A 53 -29.49 -21.66 8.35
C ALA A 53 -28.25 -22.07 7.53
N MET A 54 -27.43 -21.12 7.07
CA MET A 54 -26.17 -21.41 6.38
C MET A 54 -25.18 -22.20 7.25
N GLU A 55 -25.24 -22.07 8.59
CA GLU A 55 -24.40 -22.83 9.54
C GLU A 55 -24.55 -24.34 9.37
N SER A 56 -25.75 -24.82 9.02
CA SER A 56 -26.01 -26.24 8.82
C SER A 56 -25.41 -26.79 7.52
N ASN A 57 -24.96 -25.92 6.61
CA ASN A 57 -24.30 -26.30 5.37
C ASN A 57 -23.21 -25.27 4.99
N PRO A 58 -22.04 -25.29 5.68
CA PRO A 58 -20.97 -24.31 5.50
C PRO A 58 -20.36 -24.30 4.10
N SER A 59 -20.53 -25.37 3.31
CA SER A 59 -20.02 -25.50 1.94
C SER A 59 -21.06 -25.15 0.87
N GLY A 60 -22.24 -24.66 1.27
CA GLY A 60 -23.35 -24.36 0.36
C GLY A 60 -23.07 -23.19 -0.59
N ASN A 61 -23.85 -23.12 -1.67
CA ASN A 61 -23.83 -22.01 -2.61
C ASN A 61 -25.09 -21.17 -2.41
N TYR A 62 -24.92 -19.92 -2.01
CA TYR A 62 -26.01 -19.04 -1.57
C TYR A 62 -26.06 -17.76 -2.39
N TYR A 63 -27.25 -17.19 -2.52
CA TYR A 63 -27.42 -15.84 -3.04
C TYR A 63 -28.51 -15.06 -2.31
N LEU A 64 -28.31 -13.76 -2.15
CA LEU A 64 -29.36 -12.88 -1.64
C LEU A 64 -30.45 -12.71 -2.71
N ALA A 65 -31.71 -12.90 -2.31
CA ALA A 65 -32.89 -12.67 -3.14
C ALA A 65 -33.62 -11.37 -2.77
N LYS A 66 -33.28 -10.78 -1.62
CA LYS A 66 -33.82 -9.51 -1.08
C LYS A 66 -32.75 -8.78 -0.30
N ASP A 67 -32.97 -7.50 -0.06
CA ASP A 67 -32.24 -6.77 0.97
C ASP A 67 -32.62 -7.33 2.34
N ILE A 68 -31.63 -7.53 3.20
CA ILE A 68 -31.81 -8.15 4.52
C ILE A 68 -31.33 -7.17 5.59
N LYS A 69 -32.21 -6.84 6.53
CA LYS A 69 -31.85 -6.09 7.73
C LYS A 69 -31.35 -7.07 8.78
N LEU A 70 -30.09 -6.93 9.19
CA LEU A 70 -29.47 -7.79 10.20
C LEU A 70 -29.99 -7.43 11.59
N SER A 71 -30.09 -8.44 12.45
CA SER A 71 -30.31 -8.23 13.88
C SER A 71 -29.06 -7.64 14.53
N ALA A 72 -29.21 -7.05 15.73
CA ALA A 72 -28.06 -6.69 16.55
C ALA A 72 -27.21 -7.95 16.85
N ASP A 73 -25.89 -7.75 16.91
CA ASP A 73 -24.87 -8.76 17.20
C ASP A 73 -24.95 -10.01 16.29
N PHE A 74 -25.51 -9.83 15.08
CA PHE A 74 -25.63 -10.92 14.11
C PHE A 74 -24.24 -11.47 13.74
N HIS A 75 -24.06 -12.77 13.91
CA HIS A 75 -22.77 -13.42 13.73
C HIS A 75 -22.96 -14.84 13.21
N LEU A 76 -22.16 -15.21 12.21
CA LEU A 76 -22.10 -16.53 11.59
C LEU A 76 -20.66 -17.06 11.65
N PHE A 77 -20.50 -18.38 11.70
CA PHE A 77 -19.24 -19.11 11.60
C PHE A 77 -18.20 -18.58 12.60
N GLY A 78 -18.60 -18.48 13.87
CA GLY A 78 -17.77 -17.99 14.97
C GLY A 78 -16.76 -19.00 15.51
N ASP A 79 -16.78 -20.24 15.02
CA ASP A 79 -15.84 -21.29 15.36
C ASP A 79 -14.83 -21.50 14.22
N ARG A 80 -13.54 -21.45 14.56
CA ARG A 80 -12.42 -21.62 13.64
C ARG A 80 -12.40 -23.02 13.01
N GLU A 81 -12.88 -24.04 13.70
CA GLU A 81 -12.91 -25.42 13.21
C GLU A 81 -14.06 -25.66 12.22
N HIS A 82 -15.09 -24.81 12.26
CA HIS A 82 -16.26 -24.87 11.40
C HIS A 82 -16.43 -23.59 10.55
N PRO A 83 -15.45 -23.21 9.72
CA PRO A 83 -15.51 -21.97 8.95
C PRO A 83 -16.49 -22.09 7.78
N PHE A 84 -16.96 -20.94 7.27
CA PHE A 84 -17.67 -20.91 5.99
C PHE A 84 -16.73 -21.28 4.84
N LYS A 85 -17.14 -22.23 4.00
CA LYS A 85 -16.37 -22.75 2.85
C LYS A 85 -17.08 -22.54 1.51
N GLY A 86 -18.31 -22.06 1.56
CA GLY A 86 -19.21 -21.95 0.43
C GLY A 86 -19.08 -20.66 -0.36
N GLN A 87 -20.16 -20.29 -1.04
CA GLN A 87 -20.28 -19.05 -1.79
C GLN A 87 -21.47 -18.23 -1.29
N LEU A 88 -21.29 -16.92 -1.16
CA LEU A 88 -22.38 -15.95 -1.00
C LEU A 88 -22.31 -14.89 -2.10
N ASP A 89 -23.32 -14.86 -2.96
CA ASP A 89 -23.51 -13.83 -3.99
C ASP A 89 -24.61 -12.84 -3.58
N GLY A 90 -24.26 -11.58 -3.39
CA GLY A 90 -25.24 -10.55 -3.04
C GLY A 90 -26.22 -10.23 -4.17
N LYS A 91 -25.91 -10.55 -5.44
CA LYS A 91 -26.76 -10.26 -6.62
C LYS A 91 -27.35 -8.84 -6.68
N GLY A 92 -26.66 -7.86 -6.08
CA GLY A 92 -27.09 -6.46 -6.02
C GLY A 92 -27.91 -6.08 -4.78
N HIS A 93 -28.29 -7.05 -3.94
CA HIS A 93 -28.96 -6.82 -2.67
C HIS A 93 -28.00 -6.42 -1.55
N LYS A 94 -28.57 -5.86 -0.49
CA LYS A 94 -27.85 -5.28 0.66
C LYS A 94 -28.07 -6.07 1.94
N LEU A 95 -27.03 -6.12 2.77
CA LEU A 95 -27.13 -6.38 4.20
C LEU A 95 -27.13 -5.02 4.91
N THR A 96 -28.11 -4.76 5.78
CA THR A 96 -28.31 -3.43 6.38
C THR A 96 -28.38 -3.49 7.90
N GLY A 97 -27.89 -2.43 8.56
CA GLY A 97 -27.98 -2.27 10.02
C GLY A 97 -27.09 -3.23 10.81
N TYR A 98 -25.92 -3.60 10.29
CA TYR A 98 -24.98 -4.44 11.03
C TYR A 98 -24.44 -3.71 12.25
N THR A 99 -24.87 -4.10 13.45
CA THR A 99 -24.38 -3.53 14.71
C THR A 99 -23.74 -4.61 15.57
N TYR A 100 -22.57 -4.33 16.14
CA TYR A 100 -21.91 -5.21 17.10
C TYR A 100 -21.31 -4.39 18.23
N LYS A 101 -21.72 -4.63 19.48
CA LYS A 101 -21.24 -3.87 20.63
C LYS A 101 -20.69 -4.78 21.71
N SER A 102 -19.47 -4.52 22.16
CA SER A 102 -18.85 -5.30 23.24
C SER A 102 -18.14 -4.39 24.24
N SER A 103 -18.34 -4.67 25.53
CA SER A 103 -17.61 -4.06 26.64
C SER A 103 -16.37 -4.86 27.06
N THR A 104 -16.22 -6.08 26.55
CA THR A 104 -15.08 -6.98 26.79
C THR A 104 -14.28 -7.18 25.50
N TRP A 105 -13.12 -7.81 25.60
CA TRP A 105 -12.35 -8.23 24.43
C TRP A 105 -13.24 -9.00 23.45
N ALA A 106 -13.25 -8.59 22.18
CA ALA A 106 -14.08 -9.18 21.15
C ALA A 106 -13.22 -9.86 20.08
N GLU A 107 -13.29 -11.18 20.03
CA GLU A 107 -12.70 -11.96 18.94
C GLU A 107 -13.68 -12.11 17.78
N ASN A 108 -13.13 -12.23 16.58
CA ASN A 108 -13.87 -12.65 15.38
C ASN A 108 -15.02 -11.74 14.95
N VAL A 109 -14.96 -10.44 15.24
CA VAL A 109 -16.09 -9.53 14.97
C VAL A 109 -16.29 -9.33 13.47
N GLY A 110 -17.39 -9.88 12.95
CA GLY A 110 -17.83 -9.73 11.57
C GLY A 110 -19.17 -10.44 11.37
N ILE A 111 -19.83 -10.20 10.23
CA ILE A 111 -21.01 -11.00 9.86
C ILE A 111 -20.61 -12.48 9.80
N PHE A 112 -19.42 -12.78 9.29
CA PHE A 112 -18.77 -14.08 9.33
C PHE A 112 -17.52 -13.98 10.23
N GLY A 113 -17.40 -14.84 11.24
CA GLY A 113 -16.18 -14.93 12.06
C GLY A 113 -15.03 -15.51 11.26
N TYR A 114 -15.22 -16.72 10.73
CA TYR A 114 -14.21 -17.48 10.00
C TYR A 114 -14.67 -17.94 8.62
N ALA A 115 -13.78 -17.85 7.63
CA ALA A 115 -14.00 -18.39 6.29
C ALA A 115 -12.75 -19.07 5.72
N ASN A 116 -12.91 -20.16 4.96
CA ASN A 116 -11.81 -20.90 4.35
C ASN A 116 -12.16 -21.37 2.94
N GLY A 117 -11.46 -20.85 1.92
CA GLY A 117 -11.73 -21.16 0.52
C GLY A 117 -13.05 -20.59 -0.01
N ALA A 118 -13.73 -19.76 0.78
CA ALA A 118 -15.04 -19.23 0.46
C ALA A 118 -15.00 -18.11 -0.60
N VAL A 119 -16.14 -17.88 -1.24
CA VAL A 119 -16.32 -16.83 -2.25
C VAL A 119 -17.44 -15.89 -1.85
N PHE A 120 -17.08 -14.64 -1.58
CA PHE A 120 -18.01 -13.54 -1.35
C PHE A 120 -17.99 -12.61 -2.57
N LYS A 121 -19.16 -12.35 -3.16
CA LYS A 121 -19.23 -11.43 -4.30
C LYS A 121 -20.50 -10.59 -4.34
N ASN A 122 -20.41 -9.37 -4.87
CA ASN A 122 -21.55 -8.45 -5.08
C ASN A 122 -22.33 -8.10 -3.80
N ILE A 123 -21.68 -8.09 -2.63
CA ILE A 123 -22.32 -7.82 -1.34
C ILE A 123 -22.12 -6.35 -0.97
N SER A 124 -23.19 -5.68 -0.55
CA SER A 124 -23.12 -4.35 0.07
C SER A 124 -23.60 -4.43 1.52
N VAL A 125 -22.76 -4.05 2.48
CA VAL A 125 -23.11 -3.91 3.89
C VAL A 125 -23.21 -2.43 4.24
N THR A 126 -24.34 -1.98 4.78
CA THR A 126 -24.58 -0.56 5.07
C THR A 126 -25.16 -0.36 6.46
N GLY A 127 -24.96 0.83 7.04
CA GLY A 127 -25.38 1.12 8.41
C GLY A 127 -24.56 0.31 9.41
N VAL A 128 -23.26 0.11 9.14
CA VAL A 128 -22.34 -0.57 10.04
C VAL A 128 -22.11 0.29 11.28
N ASP A 129 -22.26 -0.29 12.47
CA ASP A 129 -21.96 0.32 13.77
C ASP A 129 -21.30 -0.73 14.68
N ILE A 130 -19.98 -0.84 14.61
CA ILE A 130 -19.19 -1.72 15.49
C ILE A 130 -18.55 -0.85 16.58
N ASP A 131 -18.79 -1.19 17.85
CA ASP A 131 -18.24 -0.45 19.00
C ASP A 131 -17.65 -1.41 20.04
N LEU A 132 -16.32 -1.48 20.13
CA LEU A 132 -15.57 -2.40 20.99
C LEU A 132 -14.83 -1.60 22.07
N GLN A 133 -15.22 -1.71 23.35
CA GLN A 133 -14.63 -0.89 24.42
C GLN A 133 -13.38 -1.47 25.08
N ALA A 134 -13.10 -2.76 24.89
CA ALA A 134 -11.96 -3.45 25.51
C ALA A 134 -11.08 -4.18 24.49
N GLY A 135 -11.05 -3.68 23.26
CA GLY A 135 -10.24 -4.17 22.17
C GLY A 135 -10.91 -5.27 21.36
N GLY A 136 -10.29 -5.65 20.25
CA GLY A 136 -10.74 -6.80 19.49
C GLY A 136 -10.19 -6.88 18.07
N ARG A 137 -10.61 -7.95 17.40
CA ARG A 137 -10.38 -8.20 15.97
C ARG A 137 -11.67 -8.02 15.22
N SER A 138 -11.65 -7.24 14.13
CA SER A 138 -12.85 -6.99 13.36
C SER A 138 -12.62 -6.86 11.86
N GLY A 139 -13.43 -7.60 11.11
CA GLY A 139 -13.68 -7.37 9.70
C GLY A 139 -15.18 -7.38 9.43
N THR A 140 -15.74 -6.27 8.94
CA THR A 140 -17.20 -6.10 8.78
C THR A 140 -17.90 -7.29 8.14
N LEU A 141 -17.36 -7.80 7.02
CA LEU A 141 -17.94 -8.97 6.35
C LEU A 141 -17.35 -10.26 6.91
N VAL A 142 -16.03 -10.37 6.99
CA VAL A 142 -15.33 -11.55 7.54
C VAL A 142 -14.23 -11.11 8.48
N CYS A 143 -14.12 -11.64 9.70
CA CYS A 143 -12.97 -11.32 10.54
C CYS A 143 -11.70 -12.04 10.04
N GLU A 144 -11.67 -13.38 10.09
CA GLU A 144 -10.52 -14.19 9.69
C GLU A 144 -10.84 -15.07 8.48
N ALA A 145 -10.09 -14.88 7.40
CA ALA A 145 -10.25 -15.62 6.15
C ALA A 145 -8.95 -16.34 5.76
N THR A 146 -9.11 -17.52 5.17
CA THR A 146 -8.01 -18.25 4.55
C THR A 146 -8.34 -18.58 3.10
N SER A 147 -7.48 -18.18 2.16
CA SER A 147 -7.66 -18.44 0.72
C SER A 147 -9.03 -18.04 0.17
N CYS A 148 -9.66 -17.00 0.73
CA CYS A 148 -11.00 -16.57 0.31
C CYS A 148 -10.95 -15.54 -0.81
N THR A 149 -12.05 -15.45 -1.56
CA THR A 149 -12.29 -14.43 -2.58
C THR A 149 -13.31 -13.41 -2.11
N PHE A 150 -12.94 -12.13 -2.17
CA PHE A 150 -13.81 -10.97 -2.00
C PHE A 150 -13.82 -10.19 -3.32
N ASP A 151 -14.97 -10.15 -3.98
CA ASP A 151 -15.14 -9.46 -5.27
C ASP A 151 -16.35 -8.54 -5.27
N GLN A 152 -16.16 -7.24 -5.55
CA GLN A 152 -17.26 -6.27 -5.55
C GLN A 152 -17.97 -6.15 -4.20
N ILE A 153 -17.19 -6.13 -3.11
CA ILE A 153 -17.71 -5.90 -1.75
C ILE A 153 -17.74 -4.41 -1.44
N LYS A 154 -18.84 -3.93 -0.84
CA LYS A 154 -18.98 -2.54 -0.41
C LYS A 154 -19.39 -2.48 1.07
N THR A 155 -18.73 -1.64 1.85
CA THR A 155 -19.05 -1.43 3.28
C THR A 155 -19.19 0.06 3.57
N ALA A 156 -20.16 0.44 4.42
CA ALA A 156 -20.37 1.83 4.82
C ALA A 156 -20.94 1.95 6.24
N GLY A 157 -20.42 2.88 7.03
CA GLY A 157 -20.81 3.07 8.44
C GLY A 157 -19.65 3.55 9.31
N LYS A 158 -19.54 3.03 10.54
CA LYS A 158 -18.49 3.38 11.49
C LYS A 158 -18.01 2.16 12.28
N ILE A 159 -16.72 2.17 12.63
CA ILE A 159 -16.09 1.24 13.56
C ILE A 159 -15.36 2.07 14.62
N SER A 160 -15.63 1.78 15.89
CA SER A 160 -15.03 2.41 17.06
C SER A 160 -14.39 1.33 17.94
N VAL A 161 -13.11 1.46 18.24
CA VAL A 161 -12.39 0.53 19.11
C VAL A 161 -11.61 1.30 20.17
N LYS A 162 -11.70 0.84 21.41
CA LYS A 162 -10.88 1.27 22.55
C LYS A 162 -10.32 0.05 23.25
N GLY A 163 -9.26 0.21 24.04
CA GLY A 163 -8.71 -0.87 24.87
C GLY A 163 -7.21 -1.02 24.66
N GLU A 164 -6.73 -2.26 24.74
CA GLU A 164 -5.29 -2.56 24.67
C GLU A 164 -4.84 -2.95 23.27
N ALA A 165 -5.74 -3.54 22.47
CA ALA A 165 -5.42 -3.92 21.10
C ALA A 165 -6.58 -3.72 20.11
N ALA A 166 -6.22 -3.42 18.87
CA ALA A 166 -7.17 -3.25 17.77
C ALA A 166 -6.62 -3.80 16.46
N TYR A 167 -7.33 -4.77 15.88
CA TYR A 167 -6.94 -5.46 14.66
C TYR A 167 -8.08 -5.38 13.64
N ILE A 168 -8.06 -4.36 12.78
CA ILE A 168 -9.25 -3.90 12.06
C ILE A 168 -9.06 -3.90 10.55
N GLY A 169 -10.03 -4.49 9.85
CA GLY A 169 -10.24 -4.35 8.43
C GLY A 169 -11.64 -3.83 8.14
N GLY A 170 -11.79 -2.79 7.30
CA GLY A 170 -13.13 -2.29 6.97
C GLY A 170 -14.03 -3.32 6.26
N ILE A 171 -13.45 -4.32 5.60
CA ILE A 171 -14.20 -5.43 4.96
C ILE A 171 -13.79 -6.77 5.58
N VAL A 172 -12.48 -7.04 5.64
CA VAL A 172 -11.93 -8.28 6.18
C VAL A 172 -10.71 -7.97 7.01
N TYR A 173 -10.58 -8.48 8.25
CA TYR A 173 -9.36 -8.20 9.02
C TYR A 173 -8.15 -8.90 8.40
N SER A 174 -8.22 -10.22 8.24
CA SER A 174 -7.13 -11.02 7.66
C SER A 174 -7.64 -11.94 6.56
N ASN A 175 -6.97 -11.98 5.42
CA ASN A 175 -7.14 -13.01 4.40
C ASN A 175 -5.77 -13.56 4.00
N ASP A 176 -5.47 -14.80 4.41
CA ASP A 176 -4.14 -15.38 4.25
C ASP A 176 -4.02 -16.37 3.05
N LYS A 177 -2.80 -16.82 2.78
CA LYS A 177 -2.44 -17.83 1.75
C LYS A 177 -2.77 -17.42 0.32
N ASN A 178 -3.92 -17.79 -0.22
CA ASN A 178 -4.31 -17.54 -1.62
C ASN A 178 -5.36 -16.43 -1.73
N ALA A 179 -5.19 -15.38 -0.94
CA ALA A 179 -6.17 -14.29 -0.79
C ALA A 179 -6.46 -13.56 -2.10
N VAL A 180 -7.75 -13.44 -2.47
CA VAL A 180 -8.18 -12.63 -3.61
C VAL A 180 -9.11 -11.54 -3.10
N THR A 181 -8.66 -10.30 -3.09
CA THR A 181 -9.47 -9.14 -2.72
C THR A 181 -9.48 -8.15 -3.87
N LYS A 182 -10.62 -8.02 -4.55
CA LYS A 182 -10.71 -7.18 -5.75
C LYS A 182 -12.02 -6.42 -5.90
N ASN A 183 -11.93 -5.25 -6.53
CA ASN A 183 -13.10 -4.40 -6.82
C ASN A 183 -13.88 -3.96 -5.56
N CYS A 184 -13.23 -3.92 -4.40
CA CYS A 184 -13.89 -3.64 -3.14
C CYS A 184 -13.85 -2.14 -2.80
N VAL A 185 -14.86 -1.66 -2.06
CA VAL A 185 -14.94 -0.27 -1.59
C VAL A 185 -15.30 -0.24 -0.11
N ASN A 186 -14.47 0.42 0.69
CA ASN A 186 -14.80 0.76 2.07
C ASN A 186 -15.13 2.25 2.20
N ASP A 187 -16.25 2.54 2.82
CA ASP A 187 -16.73 3.88 3.20
C ASP A 187 -17.11 3.90 4.69
N ILE A 188 -16.36 3.15 5.50
CA ILE A 188 -16.50 3.12 6.96
C ILE A 188 -15.50 4.08 7.59
N ASP A 189 -15.97 4.96 8.46
CA ASP A 189 -15.12 5.74 9.35
C ASP A 189 -14.61 4.88 10.52
N ILE A 190 -13.31 4.67 10.59
CA ILE A 190 -12.64 3.83 11.59
C ILE A 190 -11.94 4.72 12.61
N THR A 191 -12.33 4.61 13.88
CA THR A 191 -11.69 5.30 15.01
C THR A 191 -11.16 4.28 16.02
N VAL A 192 -9.87 4.33 16.30
CA VAL A 192 -9.18 3.44 17.24
C VAL A 192 -8.48 4.25 18.31
N ASN A 193 -8.66 3.88 19.58
CA ASN A 193 -8.00 4.48 20.74
C ASN A 193 -7.41 3.35 21.61
N VAL A 194 -6.18 2.95 21.30
CA VAL A 194 -5.50 1.90 22.06
C VAL A 194 -4.47 2.49 23.02
N LYS A 195 -4.35 1.88 24.20
CA LYS A 195 -3.37 2.27 25.21
C LYS A 195 -2.71 1.05 25.84
N GLY A 196 -1.43 1.16 26.13
CA GLY A 196 -0.71 0.15 26.89
C GLY A 196 -1.12 0.14 28.36
N THR A 197 -0.80 -0.94 29.03
CA THR A 197 -1.03 -1.14 30.47
C THR A 197 0.29 -1.41 31.17
N ASP A 198 0.22 -1.59 32.49
CA ASP A 198 1.37 -2.01 33.28
C ASP A 198 1.77 -3.48 33.00
N GLU A 199 0.93 -4.22 32.27
CA GLU A 199 1.14 -5.63 31.92
C GLU A 199 1.62 -5.82 30.47
N GLY A 200 1.55 -4.79 29.62
CA GLY A 200 2.04 -4.92 28.24
C GLY A 200 1.90 -3.69 27.36
N ALA A 201 2.64 -3.73 26.24
CA ALA A 201 2.50 -2.77 25.16
C ALA A 201 1.17 -2.97 24.41
N PRO A 202 0.57 -1.90 23.85
CA PRO A 202 -0.63 -2.04 23.06
C PRO A 202 -0.31 -2.49 21.64
N ALA A 203 -1.23 -3.25 21.04
CA ALA A 203 -1.10 -3.74 19.67
C ALA A 203 -2.12 -3.07 18.74
N CYS A 204 -1.71 -2.78 17.51
CA CYS A 204 -2.58 -2.09 16.56
C CYS A 204 -2.25 -2.47 15.12
N ASP A 205 -3.25 -2.88 14.34
CA ASP A 205 -3.14 -2.92 12.89
C ASP A 205 -4.48 -2.55 12.28
N VAL A 206 -4.49 -1.48 11.47
CA VAL A 206 -5.73 -0.90 10.93
C VAL A 206 -5.61 -0.70 9.44
N GLY A 207 -6.44 -1.42 8.69
CA GLY A 207 -6.59 -1.28 7.26
C GLY A 207 -8.01 -0.87 6.87
N GLY A 208 -8.16 0.12 6.00
CA GLY A 208 -9.49 0.52 5.52
C GLY A 208 -10.20 -0.59 4.73
N ILE A 209 -9.48 -1.49 4.07
CA ILE A 209 -10.08 -2.72 3.49
C ILE A 209 -9.73 -3.93 4.34
N ALA A 210 -8.44 -4.09 4.65
CA ALA A 210 -7.94 -5.22 5.42
C ALA A 210 -6.62 -4.94 6.12
N ALA A 211 -6.30 -5.62 7.22
CA ALA A 211 -4.95 -5.54 7.77
C ALA A 211 -4.01 -6.39 6.89
N LEU A 212 -4.22 -7.70 6.86
CA LEU A 212 -3.40 -8.63 6.09
C LEU A 212 -4.12 -9.14 4.84
N THR A 213 -3.48 -9.04 3.68
CA THR A 213 -4.04 -9.51 2.40
C THR A 213 -3.09 -10.43 1.63
N SER A 214 -2.64 -11.54 2.22
CA SER A 214 -1.66 -12.39 1.53
C SER A 214 -1.29 -13.71 2.21
N GLY A 215 -0.72 -14.61 1.42
CA GLY A 215 0.38 -15.47 1.83
C GLY A 215 1.36 -15.70 0.67
N SER A 216 2.48 -16.38 0.95
CA SER A 216 3.67 -16.56 0.07
C SER A 216 3.45 -17.27 -1.28
N THR A 217 2.21 -17.36 -1.77
CA THR A 217 1.84 -18.06 -3.00
C THR A 217 1.77 -17.10 -4.20
N SER A 218 1.82 -17.67 -5.41
CA SER A 218 1.63 -16.93 -6.66
C SER A 218 0.19 -16.47 -6.91
N LYS A 219 -0.76 -16.85 -6.04
CA LYS A 219 -2.19 -16.68 -6.30
C LYS A 219 -2.78 -15.41 -5.69
N SER A 220 -2.16 -14.86 -4.65
CA SER A 220 -2.64 -13.66 -3.94
C SER A 220 -2.85 -12.47 -4.88
N VAL A 221 -4.00 -11.80 -4.76
CA VAL A 221 -4.39 -10.63 -5.56
C VAL A 221 -5.02 -9.57 -4.64
N LEU A 222 -4.48 -8.35 -4.71
CA LEU A 222 -5.12 -7.14 -4.21
C LEU A 222 -5.26 -6.15 -5.36
N GLN A 223 -6.50 -5.89 -5.80
CA GLN A 223 -6.71 -5.12 -7.03
C GLN A 223 -7.99 -4.28 -7.05
N ASN A 224 -7.92 -3.06 -7.56
CA ASN A 224 -9.08 -2.17 -7.74
C ASN A 224 -9.85 -1.86 -6.44
N CYS A 225 -9.18 -1.91 -5.29
CA CYS A 225 -9.82 -1.62 -4.00
C CYS A 225 -9.72 -0.14 -3.64
N THR A 226 -10.77 0.44 -3.09
CA THR A 226 -10.80 1.87 -2.72
C THR A 226 -11.26 2.07 -1.28
N ASN A 227 -10.49 2.79 -0.49
CA ASN A 227 -10.94 3.33 0.79
C ASN A 227 -11.35 4.81 0.66
N LYS A 228 -12.54 5.11 1.18
CA LYS A 228 -13.14 6.44 1.25
C LYS A 228 -13.33 6.91 2.67
N GLY A 229 -13.63 5.98 3.58
CA GLY A 229 -13.82 6.28 4.99
C GLY A 229 -12.54 6.79 5.65
N THR A 230 -12.71 7.61 6.67
CA THR A 230 -11.60 8.15 7.46
C THR A 230 -11.02 7.08 8.38
N ILE A 231 -9.72 7.16 8.65
CA ILE A 231 -9.03 6.30 9.62
C ILE A 231 -8.34 7.20 10.63
N LYS A 232 -8.74 7.10 11.90
CA LYS A 232 -8.17 7.85 13.01
C LYS A 232 -7.68 6.88 14.08
N VAL A 233 -6.38 6.89 14.34
CA VAL A 233 -5.74 6.06 15.37
C VAL A 233 -5.10 6.96 16.42
N ASN A 234 -5.48 6.78 17.67
CA ASN A 234 -4.77 7.30 18.83
C ASN A 234 -4.13 6.10 19.54
N TYR A 235 -2.80 6.10 19.59
CA TYR A 235 -1.98 5.04 20.16
C TYR A 235 -1.21 5.62 21.34
N LYS A 236 -1.46 5.13 22.55
CA LYS A 236 -0.67 5.50 23.74
C LYS A 236 0.20 4.30 24.14
N PRO A 237 1.53 4.33 23.97
CA PRO A 237 2.39 3.26 24.47
C PRO A 237 2.22 3.05 25.98
N SER A 238 2.60 1.87 26.47
CA SER A 238 2.69 1.60 27.90
C SER A 238 3.76 2.47 28.54
N ASP A 239 3.48 2.97 29.74
CA ASP A 239 4.42 3.75 30.52
C ASP A 239 5.61 2.90 31.02
N GLY A 240 5.44 1.58 31.19
CA GLY A 240 6.51 0.66 31.59
C GLY A 240 7.10 -0.20 30.47
N TRP A 241 6.27 -0.63 29.51
CA TRP A 241 6.68 -1.56 28.43
C TRP A 241 7.02 -0.86 27.10
N GLY A 242 6.68 0.42 26.94
CA GLY A 242 6.80 1.11 25.66
C GLY A 242 5.71 0.68 24.68
N GLY A 243 6.05 0.63 23.39
CA GLY A 243 5.08 0.31 22.33
C GLY A 243 5.62 -0.63 21.28
N ASP A 244 4.75 -1.50 20.77
CA ASP A 244 5.03 -2.41 19.67
C ASP A 244 5.03 -1.69 18.32
N GLY A 245 5.59 -2.37 17.31
CA GLY A 245 5.46 -1.96 15.92
C GLY A 245 4.01 -2.07 15.46
N PHE A 246 3.48 -1.04 14.82
CA PHE A 246 2.10 -1.02 14.34
C PHE A 246 1.93 -0.39 12.97
N SER A 247 0.88 -0.78 12.26
CA SER A 247 0.60 -0.27 10.91
C SER A 247 -0.81 0.30 10.76
N VAL A 248 -0.89 1.42 10.03
CA VAL A 248 -2.15 2.05 9.64
C VAL A 248 -2.11 2.33 8.14
N ALA A 249 -3.09 1.82 7.40
CA ALA A 249 -3.14 1.97 5.96
C ALA A 249 -4.57 2.21 5.47
N GLY A 250 -4.73 3.08 4.47
CA GLY A 250 -6.03 3.30 3.86
C GLY A 250 -6.58 2.04 3.18
N VAL A 251 -5.75 1.20 2.53
CA VAL A 251 -6.23 -0.05 1.91
C VAL A 251 -5.81 -1.28 2.70
N ALA A 252 -4.50 -1.58 2.76
CA ALA A 252 -4.01 -2.76 3.46
C ALA A 252 -2.73 -2.50 4.27
N THR A 253 -2.60 -3.03 5.49
CA THR A 253 -1.35 -2.85 6.24
C THR A 253 -0.22 -3.68 5.64
N SER A 254 -0.53 -4.84 5.05
CA SER A 254 0.47 -5.67 4.39
C SER A 254 -0.06 -6.49 3.21
N PHE A 255 0.84 -6.73 2.24
CA PHE A 255 0.63 -7.62 1.09
C PHE A 255 1.91 -8.40 0.75
N PHE A 256 1.89 -9.70 1.00
CA PHE A 256 2.98 -10.64 0.71
C PHE A 256 2.65 -11.62 -0.42
N GLY A 257 2.52 -11.14 -1.66
CA GLY A 257 2.22 -11.98 -2.83
C GLY A 257 3.14 -11.72 -4.03
N LYS A 258 3.24 -12.69 -4.95
CA LYS A 258 4.08 -12.54 -6.17
C LYS A 258 3.50 -11.57 -7.22
N LYS A 259 2.19 -11.30 -7.17
CA LYS A 259 1.52 -10.38 -8.10
C LYS A 259 1.62 -8.95 -7.58
N ALA A 260 1.64 -7.99 -8.50
CA ALA A 260 1.61 -6.60 -8.10
C ALA A 260 0.25 -6.21 -7.51
N VAL A 261 0.25 -5.39 -6.45
CA VAL A 261 -0.94 -4.70 -5.99
C VAL A 261 -1.30 -3.62 -6.99
N LYS A 262 -2.55 -3.67 -7.49
CA LYS A 262 -2.92 -2.94 -8.70
C LYS A 262 -4.12 -2.03 -8.50
N ASN A 263 -3.98 -0.76 -8.88
CA ASN A 263 -5.09 0.20 -8.95
C ASN A 263 -5.86 0.34 -7.62
N CYS A 264 -5.17 0.20 -6.50
CA CYS A 264 -5.73 0.44 -5.17
C CYS A 264 -5.62 1.92 -4.81
N LYS A 265 -6.64 2.43 -4.12
CA LYS A 265 -6.80 3.87 -3.90
C LYS A 265 -7.22 4.20 -2.49
N ASN A 266 -6.70 5.31 -1.98
CA ASN A 266 -7.20 5.93 -0.77
C ASN A 266 -7.60 7.38 -1.02
N THR A 267 -8.80 7.70 -0.55
CA THR A 267 -9.39 9.04 -0.61
C THR A 267 -9.77 9.55 0.79
N GLY A 268 -9.98 8.65 1.74
CA GLY A 268 -10.20 8.98 3.15
C GLY A 268 -8.95 9.54 3.84
N ALA A 269 -9.16 10.43 4.81
CA ALA A 269 -8.06 10.94 5.61
C ALA A 269 -7.51 9.86 6.55
N VAL A 270 -6.19 9.81 6.72
CA VAL A 270 -5.51 8.93 7.68
C VAL A 270 -4.82 9.81 8.72
N THR A 271 -5.25 9.69 9.98
CA THR A 271 -4.69 10.45 11.11
C THR A 271 -4.18 9.49 12.16
N CYS A 272 -2.93 9.66 12.58
CA CYS A 272 -2.33 8.90 13.67
C CYS A 272 -1.72 9.84 14.71
N THR A 273 -2.14 9.69 15.95
CA THR A 273 -1.52 10.33 17.11
C THR A 273 -0.88 9.26 17.96
N ILE A 274 0.41 9.41 18.24
CA ILE A 274 1.16 8.56 19.16
C ILE A 274 1.43 9.41 20.39
N ASP A 275 0.70 9.14 21.47
CA ASP A 275 0.76 9.91 22.70
C ASP A 275 2.06 9.63 23.47
N LYS A 276 2.39 10.54 24.38
CA LYS A 276 3.59 10.43 25.22
C LYS A 276 3.43 9.27 26.22
N ALA A 277 4.50 8.53 26.46
CA ALA A 277 4.66 7.58 27.57
C ALA A 277 5.68 8.10 28.59
N ALA A 278 5.57 7.67 29.86
CA ALA A 278 6.42 8.10 30.98
C ALA A 278 7.83 7.49 30.91
N GLU A 279 7.94 6.19 30.67
CA GLU A 279 9.17 5.47 30.37
C GLU A 279 8.99 4.64 29.07
N GLY A 280 10.02 3.91 28.66
CA GLY A 280 9.81 2.76 27.77
C GLY A 280 10.07 2.96 26.28
N TYR A 281 10.61 1.89 25.69
CA TYR A 281 11.32 1.73 24.42
C TYR A 281 10.47 1.84 23.13
N ALA A 282 11.15 2.22 22.04
CA ALA A 282 11.03 1.70 20.67
C ALA A 282 9.65 1.48 19.99
N THR A 283 8.74 2.45 19.98
CA THR A 283 7.57 2.38 19.06
C THR A 283 7.99 2.58 17.60
N GLN A 284 7.63 1.62 16.74
CA GLN A 284 7.73 1.76 15.28
C GLN A 284 6.33 1.96 14.69
N ALA A 285 6.16 2.96 13.83
CA ALA A 285 4.87 3.23 13.23
C ALA A 285 4.98 3.35 11.71
N LYS A 286 4.14 2.60 10.99
CA LYS A 286 4.03 2.65 9.53
C LYS A 286 2.64 3.18 9.14
N ILE A 287 2.57 4.44 8.69
CA ILE A 287 1.29 5.11 8.37
C ILE A 287 1.25 5.45 6.89
N THR A 288 0.29 4.90 6.17
CA THR A 288 0.28 4.97 4.71
C THR A 288 -1.09 5.25 4.14
N GLY A 289 -1.14 5.84 2.94
CA GLY A 289 -2.40 6.03 2.25
C GLY A 289 -2.93 4.72 1.66
N VAL A 290 -2.10 3.88 1.03
CA VAL A 290 -2.60 2.65 0.36
C VAL A 290 -2.13 1.39 1.06
N ILE A 291 -0.81 1.13 1.09
CA ILE A 291 -0.23 -0.10 1.64
C ILE A 291 0.86 0.21 2.65
N GLY A 292 0.84 -0.46 3.80
CA GLY A 292 1.98 -0.43 4.72
C GLY A 292 3.21 -1.08 4.08
N GLU A 293 3.16 -2.40 3.92
CA GLU A 293 4.29 -3.19 3.42
C GLU A 293 3.91 -4.09 2.25
N SER A 294 4.80 -4.19 1.26
CA SER A 294 4.60 -5.11 0.13
C SER A 294 5.89 -5.78 -0.34
N ASN A 295 5.86 -7.09 -0.49
CA ASN A 295 6.89 -7.82 -1.27
C ASN A 295 6.48 -7.98 -2.76
N GLY A 296 5.20 -7.76 -3.07
CA GLY A 296 4.70 -7.67 -4.42
C GLY A 296 4.95 -6.29 -5.02
N GLY A 297 5.03 -6.21 -6.35
CA GLY A 297 5.11 -4.93 -7.04
C GLY A 297 3.92 -4.02 -6.74
N ILE A 298 4.04 -2.72 -7.00
CA ILE A 298 2.96 -1.74 -6.85
C ILE A 298 2.69 -1.11 -8.22
N ASP A 299 1.47 -1.22 -8.74
CA ASP A 299 1.11 -0.71 -10.06
C ASP A 299 -0.14 0.17 -10.00
N THR A 300 -0.02 1.43 -10.43
CA THR A 300 -1.16 2.34 -10.61
C THR A 300 -1.93 2.60 -9.30
N CYS A 301 -1.27 2.52 -8.15
CA CYS A 301 -1.89 2.81 -6.85
C CYS A 301 -1.82 4.30 -6.53
N SER A 302 -2.82 4.83 -5.81
CA SER A 302 -2.90 6.28 -5.58
C SER A 302 -3.49 6.70 -4.24
N ASN A 303 -2.95 7.79 -3.69
CA ASN A 303 -3.52 8.44 -2.51
C ASN A 303 -3.88 9.89 -2.79
N THR A 304 -5.09 10.26 -2.39
CA THR A 304 -5.60 11.65 -2.41
C THR A 304 -6.01 12.13 -1.02
N GLY A 305 -6.19 11.20 -0.07
CA GLY A 305 -6.51 11.51 1.32
C GLY A 305 -5.34 12.17 2.03
N LYS A 306 -5.66 13.12 2.93
CA LYS A 306 -4.66 13.76 3.80
C LYS A 306 -4.12 12.75 4.81
N ILE A 307 -2.79 12.73 5.00
CA ILE A 307 -2.12 11.93 6.02
C ILE A 307 -1.53 12.86 7.07
N THR A 308 -1.88 12.66 8.34
CA THR A 308 -1.37 13.45 9.47
C THR A 308 -0.85 12.51 10.56
N VAL A 309 0.41 12.68 10.94
CA VAL A 309 1.05 11.89 12.01
C VAL A 309 1.63 12.83 13.06
N ASN A 310 1.25 12.62 14.31
CA ASN A 310 1.80 13.34 15.46
C ASN A 310 2.38 12.31 16.45
N CYS A 311 3.70 12.16 16.46
CA CYS A 311 4.41 11.28 17.38
C CYS A 311 5.03 12.11 18.53
N ASN A 312 4.56 11.88 19.76
CA ASN A 312 4.99 12.61 20.95
C ASN A 312 5.87 11.78 21.91
N VAL A 313 6.12 10.52 21.57
CA VAL A 313 6.99 9.59 22.31
C VAL A 313 8.45 10.01 22.21
N SER A 314 9.23 9.98 23.29
CA SER A 314 10.61 10.50 23.32
C SER A 314 11.69 9.57 22.75
N ASN A 315 11.34 8.37 22.30
CA ASN A 315 12.30 7.35 21.85
C ASN A 315 11.70 6.37 20.83
N ALA A 316 10.76 6.83 20.00
CA ALA A 316 10.24 6.06 18.88
C ALA A 316 11.39 5.51 18.02
N THR A 317 11.36 4.23 17.64
CA THR A 317 12.41 3.60 16.82
C THR A 317 12.35 4.02 15.37
N GLY A 318 11.15 4.19 14.83
CA GLY A 318 10.99 4.50 13.41
C GLY A 318 9.61 5.02 13.09
N ILE A 319 9.56 6.16 12.41
CA ILE A 319 8.32 6.70 11.86
C ILE A 319 8.42 6.65 10.34
N ASN A 320 7.69 5.73 9.72
CA ASN A 320 7.62 5.57 8.26
C ASN A 320 6.25 6.04 7.76
N VAL A 321 6.23 7.08 6.92
CA VAL A 321 5.00 7.65 6.40
C VAL A 321 5.06 7.82 4.89
N ALA A 322 4.01 7.38 4.20
CA ALA A 322 3.97 7.45 2.74
C ALA A 322 2.58 7.66 2.17
N GLY A 323 2.48 8.35 1.03
CA GLY A 323 1.21 8.46 0.31
C GLY A 323 0.70 7.11 -0.19
N VAL A 324 1.54 6.27 -0.79
CA VAL A 324 1.10 5.01 -1.40
C VAL A 324 1.64 3.80 -0.64
N VAL A 325 2.95 3.61 -0.55
CA VAL A 325 3.55 2.41 0.06
C VAL A 325 4.58 2.78 1.13
N GLY A 326 4.47 2.21 2.33
CA GLY A 326 5.46 2.45 3.39
C GLY A 326 6.80 1.84 3.02
N GLU A 327 6.78 0.59 2.57
CA GLU A 327 7.98 -0.13 2.19
C GLU A 327 7.74 -1.22 1.14
N THR A 328 8.62 -1.27 0.14
CA THR A 328 8.74 -2.43 -0.75
C THR A 328 9.88 -3.33 -0.25
N THR A 329 9.59 -4.52 0.28
CA THR A 329 10.57 -5.27 1.10
C THR A 329 11.49 -6.21 0.36
N TYR A 330 11.12 -6.66 -0.84
CA TYR A 330 11.98 -7.56 -1.61
C TYR A 330 12.84 -6.79 -2.61
N ILE A 331 14.14 -7.10 -2.69
CA ILE A 331 15.04 -6.51 -3.68
C ILE A 331 14.49 -6.75 -5.09
N GLY A 332 14.44 -5.70 -5.90
CA GLY A 332 13.87 -5.75 -7.25
C GLY A 332 12.34 -5.60 -7.31
N THR A 333 11.66 -5.39 -6.18
CA THR A 333 10.24 -5.01 -6.17
C THR A 333 10.05 -3.68 -6.91
N LYS A 334 9.15 -3.69 -7.90
CA LYS A 334 8.89 -2.53 -8.76
C LYS A 334 7.62 -1.79 -8.35
N MET A 335 7.76 -0.50 -8.14
CA MET A 335 6.67 0.47 -8.07
C MET A 335 6.57 1.25 -9.38
N VAL A 336 5.37 1.31 -9.96
CA VAL A 336 5.12 1.93 -11.26
C VAL A 336 3.79 2.68 -11.29
N LYS A 337 3.73 3.79 -12.03
CA LYS A 337 2.50 4.57 -12.32
C LYS A 337 1.71 5.01 -11.08
N SER A 338 2.37 5.10 -9.93
CA SER A 338 1.72 5.33 -8.66
C SER A 338 1.92 6.76 -8.19
N PHE A 339 0.96 7.32 -7.46
CA PHE A 339 1.00 8.75 -7.16
C PHE A 339 0.31 9.18 -5.88
N ASN A 340 0.72 10.34 -5.39
CA ASN A 340 0.11 11.00 -4.25
C ASN A 340 -0.24 12.45 -4.57
N THR A 341 -1.47 12.85 -4.23
CA THR A 341 -1.90 14.25 -4.22
C THR A 341 -2.36 14.72 -2.84
N GLY A 342 -2.54 13.80 -1.89
CA GLY A 342 -2.89 14.13 -0.51
C GLY A 342 -1.72 14.80 0.22
N ALA A 343 -2.01 15.79 1.07
CA ALA A 343 -0.98 16.39 1.91
C ALA A 343 -0.52 15.39 2.98
N ILE A 344 0.79 15.35 3.23
CA ILE A 344 1.42 14.54 4.28
C ILE A 344 2.05 15.49 5.30
N THR A 345 1.62 15.39 6.55
CA THR A 345 2.18 16.17 7.67
C THR A 345 2.64 15.23 8.76
N VAL A 346 3.92 15.33 9.15
CA VAL A 346 4.51 14.52 10.22
C VAL A 346 5.17 15.46 11.23
N THR A 347 4.74 15.36 12.49
CA THR A 347 5.45 15.95 13.63
C THR A 347 5.94 14.81 14.50
N ALA A 348 7.24 14.73 14.75
CA ALA A 348 7.83 13.70 15.59
C ALA A 348 8.74 14.32 16.66
N ASN A 349 8.62 13.83 17.89
CA ASN A 349 9.49 14.15 19.01
C ASN A 349 10.49 13.00 19.18
N ALA A 350 11.79 13.27 19.18
CA ALA A 350 12.85 12.30 19.44
C ALA A 350 12.77 10.88 18.78
N PRO A 351 12.36 10.71 17.50
CA PRO A 351 12.46 9.42 16.84
C PRO A 351 13.93 9.06 16.59
N ARG A 352 14.30 7.78 16.63
CA ARG A 352 15.63 7.30 16.19
C ARG A 352 15.79 7.47 14.68
N SER A 353 14.72 7.23 13.91
CA SER A 353 14.68 7.48 12.48
C SER A 353 13.30 7.94 12.01
N THR A 354 13.25 8.84 11.02
CA THR A 354 12.01 9.28 10.36
C THR A 354 12.16 9.21 8.85
N VAL A 355 11.34 8.40 8.20
CA VAL A 355 11.35 8.22 6.75
C VAL A 355 10.00 8.63 6.19
N VAL A 356 9.99 9.67 5.34
CA VAL A 356 8.74 10.19 4.77
C VAL A 356 8.90 10.43 3.28
N GLY A 357 8.04 9.81 2.48
CA GLY A 357 7.95 10.11 1.06
C GLY A 357 6.55 10.47 0.63
N GLY A 358 6.44 11.39 -0.34
CA GLY A 358 5.15 11.70 -0.92
C GLY A 358 4.47 10.47 -1.52
N VAL A 359 5.22 9.55 -2.13
CA VAL A 359 4.70 8.31 -2.73
C VAL A 359 5.11 7.06 -1.95
N ALA A 360 6.39 6.91 -1.62
CA ALA A 360 6.92 5.74 -0.93
C ALA A 360 7.76 6.11 0.29
N GLY A 361 7.70 5.35 1.38
CA GLY A 361 8.63 5.53 2.49
C GLY A 361 10.02 5.07 2.05
N VAL A 362 10.14 3.76 1.84
CA VAL A 362 11.32 3.08 1.30
C VAL A 362 10.92 2.36 0.00
N ALA A 363 11.60 2.67 -1.09
CA ALA A 363 11.36 2.03 -2.39
C ALA A 363 12.64 1.40 -2.96
N ASN A 364 12.51 0.16 -3.47
CA ASN A 364 13.55 -0.44 -4.30
C ASN A 364 13.57 0.24 -5.68
N ASP A 365 12.62 -0.11 -6.55
CA ASP A 365 12.46 0.54 -7.86
C ASP A 365 11.19 1.41 -7.86
N ILE A 366 11.31 2.69 -8.23
CA ILE A 366 10.18 3.58 -8.46
C ILE A 366 10.26 4.20 -9.85
N THR A 367 9.23 3.96 -10.66
CA THR A 367 9.19 4.43 -12.05
C THR A 367 7.85 5.04 -12.41
N GLN A 368 7.85 5.99 -13.35
CA GLN A 368 6.61 6.59 -13.88
C GLN A 368 5.65 7.10 -12.78
N SER A 369 6.18 7.54 -11.65
CA SER A 369 5.41 7.83 -10.44
C SER A 369 5.58 9.29 -10.05
N TYR A 370 4.63 9.85 -9.31
CA TYR A 370 4.68 11.28 -9.00
C TYR A 370 4.01 11.71 -7.71
N ASN A 371 4.46 12.86 -7.20
CA ASN A 371 3.83 13.53 -6.08
C ASN A 371 3.43 14.96 -6.42
N LYS A 372 2.21 15.33 -6.02
CA LYS A 372 1.70 16.70 -6.02
C LYS A 372 1.30 17.16 -4.61
N GLY A 373 1.16 16.22 -3.67
CA GLY A 373 0.84 16.52 -2.28
C GLY A 373 1.99 17.25 -1.59
N LYS A 374 1.65 18.23 -0.76
CA LYS A 374 2.65 18.88 0.11
C LYS A 374 3.14 17.88 1.15
N VAL A 375 4.45 17.76 1.33
CA VAL A 375 5.10 16.92 2.34
C VAL A 375 5.78 17.83 3.36
N THR A 376 5.33 17.79 4.61
CA THR A 376 5.84 18.63 5.70
C THR A 376 6.22 17.77 6.89
N VAL A 377 7.50 17.79 7.25
CA VAL A 377 8.05 16.99 8.35
C VAL A 377 8.77 17.90 9.34
N ASN A 378 8.43 17.74 10.62
CA ASN A 378 9.07 18.45 11.72
C ASN A 378 9.53 17.44 12.80
N VAL A 379 10.84 17.24 12.87
CA VAL A 379 11.51 16.42 13.87
C VAL A 379 12.08 17.36 14.94
N LYS A 380 11.41 17.44 16.09
CA LYS A 380 11.74 18.42 17.16
C LYS A 380 13.10 18.17 17.82
N SER A 381 13.44 16.89 17.94
CA SER A 381 14.63 16.28 18.53
C SER A 381 14.72 14.86 17.97
N GLY A 382 15.82 14.12 18.14
CA GLY A 382 15.92 12.72 17.69
C GLY A 382 17.12 12.44 16.79
N GLY A 383 17.10 11.28 16.13
CA GLY A 383 18.06 10.83 15.13
C GLY A 383 17.80 11.43 13.75
N ASP A 384 18.11 10.66 12.71
CA ASP A 384 18.11 11.12 11.34
C ASP A 384 16.71 11.12 10.71
N ALA A 385 16.53 11.95 9.69
CA ALA A 385 15.31 11.98 8.90
C ALA A 385 15.64 11.98 7.41
N ALA A 386 14.91 11.19 6.63
CA ALA A 386 14.99 11.14 5.18
C ALA A 386 13.62 11.49 4.58
N VAL A 387 13.54 12.66 3.93
CA VAL A 387 12.28 13.19 3.41
C VAL A 387 12.37 13.50 1.93
N GLY A 388 11.47 12.92 1.13
CA GLY A 388 11.41 13.17 -0.31
C GLY A 388 10.02 13.43 -0.84
N GLY A 389 9.93 14.14 -1.96
CA GLY A 389 8.67 14.30 -2.68
C GLY A 389 8.15 12.97 -3.25
N LEU A 390 9.04 12.09 -3.72
CA LEU A 390 8.69 10.73 -4.15
C LEU A 390 8.94 9.72 -3.04
N ALA A 391 10.19 9.58 -2.63
CA ALA A 391 10.61 8.55 -1.68
C ALA A 391 11.38 9.16 -0.50
N GLY A 392 11.12 8.69 0.72
CA GLY A 392 12.00 9.02 1.85
C GLY A 392 13.39 8.44 1.60
N GLN A 393 13.43 7.14 1.29
CA GLN A 393 14.63 6.43 0.86
C GLN A 393 14.39 5.66 -0.44
N ALA A 394 15.40 5.64 -1.32
CA ALA A 394 15.41 4.82 -2.52
C ALA A 394 16.66 3.93 -2.55
N THR A 395 16.49 2.62 -2.77
CA THR A 395 17.60 1.66 -2.74
C THR A 395 17.99 1.11 -4.11
N ALA A 396 17.19 1.40 -5.15
CA ALA A 396 17.53 1.08 -6.54
C ALA A 396 17.11 2.20 -7.52
N ASN A 397 16.29 1.90 -8.54
CA ASN A 397 16.02 2.84 -9.62
C ASN A 397 15.00 3.91 -9.24
N VAL A 398 15.26 5.15 -9.65
CA VAL A 398 14.27 6.24 -9.65
C VAL A 398 14.22 6.81 -11.07
N GLN A 399 13.21 6.45 -11.84
CA GLN A 399 13.19 6.77 -13.27
C GLN A 399 11.85 7.26 -13.79
N ASN A 400 11.88 8.29 -14.62
CA ASN A 400 10.67 8.86 -15.22
C ASN A 400 9.65 9.31 -14.16
N CYS A 401 10.13 9.87 -13.05
CA CYS A 401 9.28 10.30 -11.94
C CYS A 401 9.33 11.82 -11.78
N TYR A 402 8.33 12.38 -11.11
CA TYR A 402 8.37 13.81 -10.80
C TYR A 402 7.74 14.21 -9.46
N ASN A 403 8.17 15.35 -8.95
CA ASN A 403 7.55 16.00 -7.80
C ASN A 403 7.19 17.46 -8.11
N THR A 404 5.97 17.85 -7.78
CA THR A 404 5.47 19.24 -7.85
C THR A 404 5.01 19.75 -6.49
N GLY A 405 4.79 18.86 -5.52
CA GLY A 405 4.44 19.23 -4.15
C GLY A 405 5.64 19.84 -3.42
N ALA A 406 5.38 20.84 -2.58
CA ALA A 406 6.43 21.38 -1.71
C ALA A 406 6.89 20.30 -0.71
N VAL A 407 8.19 20.26 -0.44
CA VAL A 407 8.82 19.31 0.49
C VAL A 407 9.59 20.11 1.53
N SER A 408 9.27 19.94 2.80
CA SER A 408 9.96 20.65 3.88
C SER A 408 10.31 19.71 5.02
N LEU A 409 11.57 19.81 5.47
CA LEU A 409 12.07 19.13 6.66
C LEU A 409 12.64 20.15 7.65
N SER A 410 12.12 20.11 8.87
CA SER A 410 12.74 20.72 10.02
C SER A 410 13.37 19.65 10.91
N ALA A 411 14.69 19.69 11.09
CA ALA A 411 15.43 18.76 11.95
C ALA A 411 16.69 19.40 12.52
N LYS A 412 17.10 18.94 13.71
CA LYS A 412 18.29 19.44 14.43
C LYS A 412 19.54 18.58 14.23
N LYS A 413 19.39 17.34 13.77
CA LYS A 413 20.49 16.40 13.49
C LYS A 413 20.76 16.27 12.00
N LEU A 414 21.80 15.50 11.66
CA LEU A 414 22.11 15.09 10.30
C LEU A 414 20.87 14.44 9.68
N SER A 415 20.40 15.01 8.58
CA SER A 415 19.17 14.59 7.92
C SER A 415 19.17 15.04 6.47
N TYR A 416 18.23 14.51 5.68
CA TYR A 416 18.23 14.63 4.23
C TYR A 416 16.86 15.02 3.72
N VAL A 417 16.81 16.07 2.91
CA VAL A 417 15.58 16.51 2.23
C VAL A 417 15.82 16.72 0.75
N GLY A 418 15.07 15.96 -0.06
CA GLY A 418 15.15 16.01 -1.51
C GLY A 418 13.82 16.35 -2.16
N GLY A 419 13.86 17.06 -3.29
CA GLY A 419 12.65 17.25 -4.08
C GLY A 419 12.08 15.94 -4.61
N LEU A 420 12.92 14.95 -4.92
CA LEU A 420 12.51 13.59 -5.28
C LEU A 420 12.76 12.62 -4.14
N VAL A 421 14.01 12.47 -3.71
CA VAL A 421 14.39 11.44 -2.72
C VAL A 421 15.15 12.06 -1.56
N GLY A 422 14.80 11.70 -0.33
CA GLY A 422 15.56 12.10 0.85
C GLY A 422 16.98 11.53 0.81
N SER A 423 17.11 10.21 0.89
CA SER A 423 18.39 9.48 0.80
C SER A 423 18.34 8.40 -0.28
N ALA A 424 19.37 8.30 -1.12
CA ALA A 424 19.41 7.35 -2.23
C ALA A 424 20.67 6.49 -2.23
N SER A 425 20.50 5.19 -2.41
CA SER A 425 21.59 4.23 -2.62
C SER A 425 21.58 3.74 -4.06
N VAL A 426 22.66 3.98 -4.82
CA VAL A 426 22.73 3.73 -6.27
C VAL A 426 23.88 2.80 -6.67
N PHE A 427 24.16 1.74 -5.91
CA PHE A 427 25.30 0.82 -6.10
C PHE A 427 25.40 0.15 -7.48
N ASP A 428 24.31 0.08 -8.25
CA ASP A 428 24.35 -0.31 -9.67
C ASP A 428 23.16 0.21 -10.50
N GLN A 429 22.40 1.11 -9.89
CA GLN A 429 21.05 1.48 -10.30
C GLN A 429 21.01 2.94 -10.73
N PHE A 430 19.94 3.36 -11.41
CA PHE A 430 19.90 4.68 -12.03
C PHE A 430 18.86 5.62 -11.42
N ILE A 431 19.29 6.86 -11.21
CA ILE A 431 18.39 7.99 -10.95
C ILE A 431 18.45 8.92 -12.15
N LYS A 432 17.47 8.82 -13.05
CA LYS A 432 17.47 9.54 -14.33
C LYS A 432 16.09 9.81 -14.91
N TYR A 433 16.04 10.79 -15.82
CA TYR A 433 14.82 11.21 -16.52
C TYR A 433 13.72 11.69 -15.56
N ASN A 434 14.12 12.34 -14.47
CA ASN A 434 13.20 12.83 -13.46
C ASN A 434 13.17 14.36 -13.42
N TYR A 435 12.13 14.93 -12.80
CA TYR A 435 12.17 16.34 -12.46
C TYR A 435 11.49 16.71 -11.14
N SER A 436 11.99 17.76 -10.50
CA SER A 436 11.35 18.36 -9.32
C SER A 436 11.09 19.86 -9.52
N THR A 437 9.87 20.29 -9.25
CA THR A 437 9.46 21.71 -9.30
C THR A 437 8.95 22.24 -7.97
N GLY A 438 8.64 21.35 -7.02
CA GLY A 438 8.20 21.73 -5.69
C GLY A 438 9.29 22.45 -4.90
N LYS A 439 8.91 23.47 -4.13
CA LYS A 439 9.84 24.16 -3.22
C LYS A 439 10.39 23.18 -2.19
N VAL A 440 11.72 23.08 -2.10
CA VAL A 440 12.42 22.24 -1.11
C VAL A 440 12.98 23.11 0.00
N THR A 441 12.66 22.80 1.26
CA THR A 441 13.09 23.56 2.45
C THR A 441 13.74 22.64 3.48
N GLY A 442 14.88 23.05 4.03
CA GLY A 442 15.60 22.40 5.14
C GLY A 442 15.94 23.45 6.20
N SER A 443 15.73 23.15 7.49
CA SER A 443 15.75 24.16 8.57
C SER A 443 17.13 24.47 9.17
N SER A 444 18.16 23.66 8.93
CA SER A 444 19.45 23.82 9.60
C SER A 444 20.63 23.44 8.70
N LYS A 445 21.85 23.80 9.11
CA LYS A 445 23.10 23.43 8.42
C LYS A 445 23.36 21.92 8.41
N GLN A 446 22.76 21.16 9.33
CA GLN A 446 22.90 19.71 9.40
C GLN A 446 21.94 18.98 8.44
N VAL A 447 20.97 19.70 7.87
CA VAL A 447 20.03 19.14 6.89
C VAL A 447 20.61 19.29 5.48
N PHE A 448 21.03 18.18 4.87
CA PHE A 448 21.41 18.13 3.47
C PHE A 448 20.18 18.33 2.59
N LYS A 449 20.16 19.44 1.87
CA LYS A 449 19.04 19.86 1.03
C LYS A 449 19.44 19.85 -0.45
N GLY A 450 18.70 19.09 -1.25
CA GLY A 450 18.83 19.16 -2.71
C GLY A 450 17.49 19.25 -3.42
N ASN A 451 17.45 19.98 -4.53
CA ASN A 451 16.24 20.09 -5.33
C ASN A 451 15.82 18.76 -5.99
N VAL A 452 16.76 17.81 -6.12
CA VAL A 452 16.55 16.46 -6.64
C VAL A 452 16.72 15.45 -5.51
N LEU A 453 17.92 15.35 -4.91
CA LEU A 453 18.24 14.38 -3.86
C LEU A 453 18.77 15.09 -2.60
N GLY A 454 18.34 14.68 -1.42
CA GLY A 454 18.96 15.15 -0.17
C GLY A 454 20.38 14.64 -0.06
N TYR A 455 20.56 13.32 -0.17
CA TYR A 455 21.85 12.65 -0.16
C TYR A 455 21.87 11.44 -1.09
N TYR A 456 23.03 11.08 -1.63
CA TYR A 456 23.17 9.84 -2.40
C TYR A 456 24.55 9.17 -2.25
N THR A 457 24.57 7.84 -2.35
CA THR A 457 25.77 6.97 -2.20
C THR A 457 25.82 5.88 -3.28
N GLY A 458 26.96 5.21 -3.42
CA GLY A 458 27.13 3.97 -4.20
C GLY A 458 27.63 4.15 -5.63
N SER A 459 27.73 5.37 -6.16
CA SER A 459 28.31 5.58 -7.50
C SER A 459 29.82 5.33 -7.55
N TYR A 460 30.52 5.52 -6.42
CA TYR A 460 31.93 5.20 -6.30
C TYR A 460 32.18 3.70 -6.37
N ASP A 461 31.42 2.92 -5.60
CA ASP A 461 31.49 1.46 -5.58
C ASP A 461 31.08 0.86 -6.94
N ALA A 462 30.06 1.44 -7.57
CA ALA A 462 29.63 1.08 -8.92
C ALA A 462 30.66 1.41 -10.02
N GLN A 463 31.69 2.21 -9.69
CA GLN A 463 32.66 2.76 -10.62
C GLN A 463 32.03 3.38 -11.87
N LYS A 464 30.88 4.06 -11.70
CA LYS A 464 30.16 4.70 -12.81
C LYS A 464 29.22 5.80 -12.33
N ARG A 465 28.91 6.75 -13.23
CA ARG A 465 27.90 7.78 -12.96
C ARG A 465 26.49 7.19 -13.07
N ASN A 466 25.80 7.12 -11.93
CA ASN A 466 24.45 6.55 -11.84
C ASN A 466 23.33 7.60 -11.75
N VAL A 467 23.69 8.86 -11.50
CA VAL A 467 22.72 9.97 -11.37
C VAL A 467 22.95 10.98 -12.49
N TYR A 468 22.01 11.08 -13.44
CA TYR A 468 22.12 11.96 -14.60
C TYR A 468 20.75 12.26 -15.22
N ASP A 469 20.68 13.22 -16.15
CA ASP A 469 19.44 13.58 -16.88
C ASP A 469 18.24 13.88 -15.96
N ASN A 470 18.52 14.50 -14.81
CA ASN A 470 17.51 15.00 -13.87
C ASN A 470 17.37 16.51 -14.00
N TYR A 471 16.16 17.02 -13.77
CA TYR A 471 15.84 18.44 -13.94
C TYR A 471 15.21 19.05 -12.69
N TYR A 472 15.43 20.35 -12.48
CA TYR A 472 14.77 21.06 -11.39
C TYR A 472 14.61 22.55 -11.68
N THR A 473 13.63 23.20 -11.04
CA THR A 473 13.38 24.64 -11.19
C THR A 473 13.75 25.46 -9.95
N GLY A 474 13.87 24.82 -8.78
CA GLY A 474 14.13 25.49 -7.52
C GLY A 474 15.53 26.11 -7.44
N SER A 475 15.68 27.11 -6.56
CA SER A 475 16.98 27.72 -6.25
C SER A 475 17.88 26.76 -5.45
N GLY A 476 19.20 26.87 -5.61
CA GLY A 476 20.17 26.06 -4.89
C GLY A 476 20.67 24.85 -5.68
N LYS A 477 21.35 23.94 -4.99
CA LYS A 477 21.98 22.75 -5.58
C LYS A 477 20.95 21.67 -5.91
N ALA A 478 21.28 20.82 -6.88
CA ALA A 478 20.49 19.63 -7.19
C ALA A 478 20.55 18.60 -6.06
N TYR A 479 21.71 18.48 -5.41
CA TYR A 479 22.02 17.48 -4.40
C TYR A 479 22.50 18.15 -3.12
N GLY A 480 22.05 17.65 -1.98
CA GLY A 480 22.52 18.14 -0.68
C GLY A 480 23.94 17.64 -0.37
N GLY A 481 24.19 16.34 -0.55
CA GLY A 481 25.51 15.72 -0.33
C GLY A 481 25.65 14.32 -0.93
N GLN A 482 26.85 13.77 -0.76
CA GLN A 482 27.28 12.43 -1.20
C GLN A 482 28.52 11.99 -0.41
N ASP A 483 28.83 10.70 -0.38
CA ASP A 483 29.95 10.10 0.37
C ASP A 483 31.27 10.01 -0.41
N PHE A 484 31.33 10.52 -1.64
CA PHE A 484 32.50 10.43 -2.50
C PHE A 484 32.83 11.74 -3.23
N THR A 485 34.08 11.88 -3.68
CA THR A 485 34.61 13.11 -4.31
C THR A 485 35.11 12.92 -5.74
N TRP A 486 35.16 11.69 -6.26
CA TRP A 486 35.69 11.39 -7.60
C TRP A 486 34.80 11.95 -8.71
N LYS A 487 35.28 13.01 -9.38
CA LYS A 487 34.48 13.86 -10.28
C LYS A 487 33.71 13.11 -11.37
N PRO A 488 34.28 12.12 -12.09
CA PRO A 488 33.52 11.51 -13.17
C PRO A 488 32.31 10.66 -12.72
N TYR A 489 32.28 10.15 -11.48
CA TYR A 489 31.12 9.42 -10.90
C TYR A 489 30.09 10.35 -10.24
N MET A 490 30.40 11.65 -10.06
CA MET A 490 29.47 12.59 -9.45
C MET A 490 28.18 12.74 -10.28
N GLY A 491 27.05 12.85 -9.59
CA GLY A 491 25.75 13.01 -10.20
C GLY A 491 25.60 14.34 -10.93
N THR A 492 24.77 14.37 -11.96
CA THR A 492 24.49 15.59 -12.74
C THR A 492 23.00 15.86 -12.85
N ALA A 493 22.61 17.13 -12.79
CA ALA A 493 21.24 17.58 -12.99
C ALA A 493 21.24 19.00 -13.57
N LYS A 494 20.25 19.30 -14.40
CA LYS A 494 20.11 20.60 -15.07
C LYS A 494 19.04 21.44 -14.37
N LYS A 495 19.45 22.60 -13.86
CA LYS A 495 18.50 23.65 -13.48
C LYS A 495 17.87 24.23 -14.75
N VAL A 496 16.55 24.35 -14.77
CA VAL A 496 15.81 24.93 -15.91
C VAL A 496 14.79 25.94 -15.41
N SER A 497 14.44 26.92 -16.26
CA SER A 497 13.40 27.90 -15.94
C SER A 497 11.99 27.28 -15.96
N ALA A 498 11.78 26.29 -16.82
CA ALA A 498 10.53 25.56 -16.96
C ALA A 498 10.75 24.13 -17.45
N ILE A 499 9.87 23.21 -17.05
CA ILE A 499 9.89 21.81 -17.48
C ILE A 499 9.18 21.68 -18.84
N THR A 500 9.88 21.98 -19.92
CA THR A 500 9.41 21.89 -21.32
C THR A 500 10.24 20.87 -22.09
N ALA A 501 9.73 20.39 -23.24
CA ALA A 501 10.47 19.46 -24.09
C ALA A 501 11.83 20.02 -24.55
N GLY A 502 11.90 21.31 -24.87
CA GLY A 502 13.16 21.97 -25.27
C GLY A 502 14.16 22.08 -24.11
N ASN A 503 13.70 22.45 -22.91
CA ASN A 503 14.58 22.60 -21.75
C ASN A 503 15.06 21.26 -21.19
N CYS A 504 14.22 20.23 -21.32
CA CYS A 504 14.37 18.90 -20.74
C CYS A 504 14.43 17.81 -21.82
N SER A 505 15.31 17.97 -22.81
CA SER A 505 15.38 17.13 -24.02
C SER A 505 15.61 15.63 -23.79
N LYS A 506 16.09 15.22 -22.61
CA LYS A 506 16.26 13.80 -22.24
C LYS A 506 14.99 13.16 -21.68
N LEU A 507 13.94 13.93 -21.37
CA LEU A 507 12.64 13.36 -21.04
C LEU A 507 12.02 12.79 -22.32
N ALA A 508 12.03 11.46 -22.44
CA ALA A 508 11.64 10.75 -23.66
C ALA A 508 10.16 10.99 -24.03
N SER A 509 9.91 11.42 -25.27
CA SER A 509 8.55 11.60 -25.81
C SER A 509 7.70 10.32 -25.78
N LYS A 510 8.30 9.14 -25.65
CA LYS A 510 7.57 7.86 -25.49
C LYS A 510 6.82 7.78 -24.16
N LEU A 511 7.34 8.37 -23.09
CA LEU A 511 6.76 8.31 -21.73
C LEU A 511 6.20 9.66 -21.28
N TRP A 512 6.77 10.76 -21.79
CA TRP A 512 6.45 12.12 -21.41
C TRP A 512 5.69 12.85 -22.53
N THR A 513 4.79 13.74 -22.14
CA THR A 513 4.08 14.66 -23.04
C THR A 513 3.97 16.03 -22.39
N TYR A 514 4.01 17.11 -23.16
CA TYR A 514 3.75 18.43 -22.61
C TYR A 514 2.24 18.60 -22.36
N SER A 515 1.87 19.12 -21.19
CA SER A 515 0.49 19.49 -20.87
C SER A 515 0.35 21.00 -20.91
N SER A 516 -0.41 21.52 -21.87
CA SER A 516 -0.74 22.95 -21.93
C SER A 516 -1.53 23.41 -20.71
N LYS A 517 -2.37 22.53 -20.14
CA LYS A 517 -3.14 22.79 -18.90
C LYS A 517 -2.22 22.95 -17.69
N GLN A 518 -1.28 22.03 -17.50
CA GLN A 518 -0.37 22.03 -16.35
C GLN A 518 0.91 22.86 -16.60
N LYS A 519 1.11 23.34 -17.83
CA LYS A 519 2.29 24.08 -18.34
C LYS A 519 3.63 23.38 -18.07
N ARG A 520 3.65 22.04 -18.12
CA ARG A 520 4.85 21.20 -17.87
C ARG A 520 4.77 19.84 -18.58
N MET A 521 5.91 19.15 -18.68
CA MET A 521 5.94 17.74 -19.07
C MET A 521 5.23 16.87 -18.02
N ILE A 522 4.33 16.00 -18.44
CA ILE A 522 3.62 15.02 -17.61
C ILE A 522 3.77 13.62 -18.21
N LEU A 523 3.49 12.59 -17.42
CA LEU A 523 3.57 11.20 -17.88
C LEU A 523 2.31 10.84 -18.69
N LYS A 524 2.49 10.33 -19.91
CA LYS A 524 1.39 9.98 -20.84
C LYS A 524 0.38 8.99 -20.26
N ASN A 525 0.88 8.01 -19.53
CA ASN A 525 0.08 6.89 -19.02
C ASN A 525 -0.56 7.18 -17.66
N ASN A 526 -0.22 8.29 -17.03
CA ASN A 526 -0.82 8.70 -15.78
C ASN A 526 -2.00 9.58 -16.12
N LYS A 527 -3.21 9.20 -15.67
CA LYS A 527 -4.47 9.93 -15.91
C LYS A 527 -4.53 11.26 -15.12
N GLU A 528 -3.46 12.06 -15.18
CA GLU A 528 -3.41 13.41 -14.61
C GLU A 528 -4.36 14.29 -15.43
N LYS A 529 -5.61 14.41 -14.95
CA LYS A 529 -6.64 15.24 -15.58
C LYS A 529 -6.48 16.71 -15.21
#